data_AF-A0A2A4B8Z5-F1
#
_entry.id   AF-A0A2A4B8Z5-F1
#
_cell.length_a   1.000
_cell.length_b   1.000
_cell.length_c   1.000
_cell.angle_alpha   90.00
_cell.angle_beta   90.00
_cell.angle_gamma   90.00
#
_symmetry.space_group_name_H-M   'P 1'
#
loop_
_entity.id
_entity.type
_entity.pdbx_description
1 polymer ?
#
loop_
_entity_poly.entity_id
_entity_poly.type
_entity_poly.pdbx_seq_one_letter_code
_entity_poly.pdbx_strand_id
1 'polypeptide(L)'
;MTLWHDQTDMRRYMANGRHRAAMPKLFHWCDEASVVHWTQPDTTLPSWRAADARMRAEGRPSKVRYASTSHASLAYPPPRIAAPVPLNPLRPLA
;
A
#
# COMPACT_ATOMS: atom_id res chain seq x y z
N MET A 1 -3.83 2.78 2.92
CA MET A 1 -4.51 1.79 3.78
C MET A 1 -5.94 1.65 3.31
N THR A 2 -6.48 0.44 3.26
CA THR A 2 -7.85 0.16 2.80
C THR A 2 -8.57 -0.67 3.85
N LEU A 3 -9.82 -0.33 4.15
CA LEU A 3 -10.72 -1.14 4.96
C LEU A 3 -11.80 -1.73 4.06
N TRP A 4 -12.13 -2.99 4.29
CA TRP A 4 -13.13 -3.73 3.53
C TRP A 4 -14.19 -4.24 4.50
N HIS A 5 -15.45 -4.27 4.06
CA HIS A 5 -16.53 -4.88 4.84
C HIS A 5 -16.21 -6.36 5.13
N ASP A 6 -15.76 -7.08 4.11
CA ASP A 6 -15.27 -8.44 4.24
C ASP A 6 -14.22 -8.78 3.18
N GLN A 7 -13.67 -9.99 3.28
CA GLN A 7 -12.64 -10.50 2.38
C GLN A 7 -13.17 -10.76 0.96
N THR A 8 -14.47 -11.00 0.79
CA THR A 8 -15.08 -11.24 -0.53
C THR A 8 -15.07 -9.96 -1.34
N ASP A 9 -15.45 -8.84 -0.73
CA ASP A 9 -15.41 -7.52 -1.37
C ASP A 9 -13.99 -7.13 -1.78
N MET A 10 -13.00 -7.34 -0.89
CA MET A 10 -11.59 -7.13 -1.21
C MET A 10 -11.17 -7.95 -2.43
N ARG A 11 -11.48 -9.25 -2.47
CA ARG A 11 -11.12 -10.14 -3.59
C ARG A 11 -11.81 -9.72 -4.88
N ARG A 12 -13.09 -9.33 -4.82
CA ARG A 12 -13.84 -8.83 -5.97
C ARG A 12 -13.19 -7.58 -6.55
N TYR A 13 -12.78 -6.63 -5.71
CA TYR A 13 -12.03 -5.46 -6.16
C TYR A 13 -10.68 -5.87 -6.78
N MET A 14 -9.93 -6.75 -6.12
CA MET A 14 -8.60 -7.17 -6.58
C MET A 14 -8.64 -7.80 -7.98
N ALA A 15 -9.66 -8.62 -8.25
CA ALA A 15 -9.82 -9.39 -9.47
C ALA A 15 -10.42 -8.60 -10.65
N ASN A 16 -10.85 -7.34 -10.44
CA ASN A 16 -11.63 -6.59 -11.43
C ASN A 16 -11.14 -5.14 -11.62
N GLY A 17 -11.60 -4.53 -12.71
CA GLY A 17 -11.49 -3.09 -12.96
C GLY A 17 -10.06 -2.53 -12.93
N ARG A 18 -9.94 -1.32 -12.36
CA ARG A 18 -8.70 -0.54 -12.36
C ARG A 18 -7.58 -1.19 -11.57
N HIS A 19 -7.89 -1.87 -10.46
CA HIS A 19 -6.89 -2.57 -9.67
C HIS A 19 -6.20 -3.67 -10.48
N ARG A 20 -6.99 -4.56 -11.11
CA ARG A 20 -6.46 -5.63 -11.96
C ARG A 20 -5.61 -5.08 -13.11
N ALA A 21 -6.03 -3.97 -13.73
CA ALA A 21 -5.27 -3.35 -14.81
C ALA A 21 -3.95 -2.68 -14.33
N ALA A 22 -3.90 -2.21 -13.08
CA ALA A 22 -2.74 -1.54 -12.52
C ALA A 22 -1.70 -2.50 -11.94
N MET A 23 -2.12 -3.61 -11.30
CA MET A 23 -1.20 -4.50 -10.59
C MET A 23 -0.02 -5.06 -11.41
N PRO A 24 -0.17 -5.43 -12.69
CA PRO A 24 0.99 -5.84 -13.50
C PRO A 24 2.04 -4.74 -13.67
N LYS A 25 1.63 -3.46 -13.59
CA LYS A 25 2.53 -2.31 -13.75
C LYS A 25 3.32 -2.01 -12.48
N LEU A 26 2.77 -2.34 -11.30
CA LEU A 26 3.47 -2.24 -10.01
C LEU A 26 4.84 -2.92 -10.05
N PHE A 27 4.93 -4.07 -10.73
CA PHE A 27 6.17 -4.81 -10.91
C PHE A 27 7.30 -3.95 -11.52
N HIS A 28 6.95 -2.98 -12.37
CA HIS A 28 7.90 -2.09 -13.03
C HIS A 28 8.00 -0.70 -12.40
N TRP A 29 6.94 -0.23 -11.75
CA TRP A 29 6.87 1.12 -11.19
C TRP A 29 7.58 1.28 -9.85
N CYS A 30 7.62 0.21 -9.05
CA CYS A 30 8.13 0.26 -7.70
C CYS A 30 9.44 -0.52 -7.58
N ASP A 31 10.35 0.01 -6.78
CA ASP A 31 11.53 -0.67 -6.24
C ASP A 31 11.25 -1.33 -4.88
N GLU A 32 10.23 -0.87 -4.16
CA GLU A 32 9.74 -1.46 -2.91
C GLU A 32 8.21 -1.53 -2.87
N ALA A 33 7.66 -2.64 -2.37
CA ALA A 33 6.23 -2.80 -2.15
C ALA A 33 5.95 -3.94 -1.16
N SER A 34 5.05 -3.73 -0.21
CA SER A 34 4.67 -4.76 0.76
C SER A 34 3.17 -4.72 1.04
N VAL A 35 2.62 -5.85 1.47
CA VAL A 35 1.21 -5.95 1.84
C VAL A 35 1.06 -6.80 3.10
N VAL A 36 0.17 -6.36 3.97
CA VAL A 36 -0.32 -7.12 5.12
C VAL A 36 -1.84 -7.04 5.10
N HIS A 37 -2.48 -8.16 5.39
CA HIS A 37 -3.93 -8.28 5.44
C HIS A 37 -4.29 -9.01 6.74
N TRP A 38 -5.21 -8.41 7.50
CA TRP A 38 -5.74 -8.98 8.73
C TRP A 38 -7.23 -8.62 8.84
N THR A 39 -7.94 -9.35 9.70
CA THR A 39 -9.33 -9.06 10.04
C THR A 39 -9.41 -8.36 11.40
N GLN A 40 -10.41 -7.50 11.59
CA GLN A 40 -10.65 -6.79 12.83
C GLN A 40 -12.16 -6.67 13.09
N PRO A 41 -12.60 -6.52 14.35
CA PRO A 41 -14.02 -6.55 14.71
C PRO A 41 -14.79 -5.26 14.39
N ASP A 42 -14.10 -4.12 14.37
CA ASP A 42 -14.72 -2.81 14.16
C ASP A 42 -14.27 -2.14 12.86
N THR A 43 -14.95 -1.06 12.49
CA THR A 43 -14.70 -0.32 11.24
C THR A 43 -13.71 0.84 11.40
N THR A 44 -13.00 0.91 12.53
CA THR A 44 -12.02 1.96 12.80
C THR A 44 -10.71 1.63 12.10
N LEU A 45 -10.25 2.53 11.24
CA LEU A 45 -8.92 2.40 10.66
C LEU A 45 -7.84 2.48 11.76
N PRO A 46 -6.81 1.62 11.73
CA PRO A 46 -5.69 1.75 12.66
C PRO A 46 -4.92 3.05 12.38
N SER A 47 -4.14 3.49 13.37
CA SER A 47 -3.19 4.59 13.13
C SER A 47 -2.10 4.17 12.13
N TRP A 48 -1.46 5.14 11.47
CA TRP A 48 -0.31 4.87 10.60
C TRP A 48 0.81 4.11 11.30
N ARG A 49 1.04 4.37 12.60
CA ARG A 49 2.05 3.66 13.41
C ARG A 49 1.68 2.19 13.61
N ALA A 50 0.42 1.91 13.92
CA ALA A 50 -0.05 0.54 14.10
C ALA A 50 -0.02 -0.24 12.78
N ALA A 51 -0.40 0.39 11.66
CA ALA A 51 -0.29 -0.22 10.34
C ALA A 51 1.17 -0.51 9.93
N ASP A 52 2.10 0.41 10.19
CA ASP A 52 3.53 0.20 9.93
C ASP A 52 4.12 -0.93 10.78
N ALA A 53 3.83 -0.94 12.09
CA ALA A 53 4.29 -2.00 12.99
C ALA A 53 3.81 -3.39 12.54
N ARG A 54 2.52 -3.51 12.17
CA ARG A 54 1.97 -4.77 11.66
C ARG A 54 2.55 -5.16 10.31
N MET A 55 2.79 -4.21 9.40
CA MET A 55 3.45 -4.50 8.13
C MET A 55 4.86 -5.08 8.33
N ARG A 56 5.62 -4.57 9.29
CA ARG A 56 6.98 -5.09 9.58
C ARG A 56 6.95 -6.46 10.26
N ALA A 57 5.95 -6.72 11.10
CA ALA A 57 5.84 -7.98 11.83
C ALA A 57 5.23 -9.13 11.00
N GLU A 58 4.21 -8.84 10.20
CA GLU A 58 3.35 -9.85 9.56
C GLU A 58 3.23 -9.65 8.03
N GLY A 59 3.78 -8.56 7.50
CA GLY A 59 3.67 -8.23 6.09
C GLY A 59 4.56 -9.09 5.20
N ARG A 60 4.22 -9.09 3.91
CA ARG A 60 4.98 -9.80 2.88
C ARG A 60 5.44 -8.82 1.79
N PRO A 61 6.72 -8.84 1.40
CA PRO A 61 7.17 -8.10 0.24
C PRO A 61 6.47 -8.61 -1.03
N SER A 62 6.03 -7.68 -1.87
CA SER A 62 5.46 -7.96 -3.18
C SER A 62 6.56 -8.22 -4.21
N LYS A 63 6.22 -8.89 -5.31
CA LYS A 63 7.17 -9.08 -6.40
C LYS A 63 7.36 -7.76 -7.16
N VAL A 64 8.59 -7.33 -7.30
CA VAL A 64 9.01 -6.15 -8.07
C VAL A 64 10.23 -6.48 -8.91
N ARG A 65 10.44 -5.77 -10.03
CA ARG A 65 11.54 -6.04 -10.98
C ARG A 65 12.87 -5.51 -10.50
N TYR A 66 12.86 -4.34 -9.87
CA TYR A 66 14.06 -3.59 -9.50
C TYR A 66 14.09 -3.39 -7.99
N ALA A 67 14.12 -4.51 -7.24
CA ALA A 67 14.01 -4.47 -5.78
C ALA A 67 15.20 -3.71 -5.16
N SER A 68 14.92 -2.81 -4.22
CA SER A 68 15.97 -2.21 -3.40
C SER A 68 16.62 -3.25 -2.47
N THR A 69 17.75 -2.90 -1.85
CA THR A 69 18.40 -3.73 -0.82
C THR A 69 17.55 -3.91 0.44
N SER A 70 16.63 -2.99 0.71
CA SER A 70 15.77 -2.97 1.90
C SER A 70 14.44 -3.70 1.71
N HIS A 71 14.08 -4.02 0.45
CA HIS A 71 12.77 -4.57 0.09
C HIS A 71 12.48 -5.89 0.80
N ALA A 72 13.44 -6.82 0.81
CA ALA A 72 13.23 -8.16 1.37
C ALA A 72 13.04 -8.14 2.89
N SER A 73 13.71 -7.23 3.59
CA SER A 73 13.67 -7.09 5.05
C SER A 73 12.61 -6.11 5.54
N LEU A 74 11.83 -5.50 4.63
CA LEU A 74 10.85 -4.46 4.97
C LEU A 74 11.49 -3.28 5.74
N ALA A 75 12.75 -2.98 5.45
CA ALA A 75 13.54 -1.94 6.11
C ALA A 75 13.35 -0.55 5.47
N TYR A 76 12.12 -0.25 5.02
CA TYR A 76 11.76 1.04 4.43
C TYR A 76 11.55 2.13 5.49
N PRO A 77 11.67 3.42 5.14
CA PRO A 77 11.50 4.52 6.07
C PRO A 77 10.14 4.49 6.78
N PRO A 78 10.06 4.89 8.06
CA PRO A 78 8.79 4.95 8.78
C PRO A 78 7.81 5.95 8.14
N PRO A 79 6.49 5.76 8.31
CA PRO A 79 5.50 6.65 7.72
C PRO A 79 5.64 8.09 8.24
N ARG A 80 5.61 9.04 7.31
CA ARG A 80 5.54 10.47 7.65
C ARG A 80 4.13 10.82 8.10
N ILE A 81 3.99 11.21 9.36
CA ILE A 81 2.73 11.69 9.94
C ILE A 81 2.79 13.22 9.92
N ALA A 82 2.55 13.80 8.75
CA ALA A 82 2.50 15.25 8.56
C ALA A 82 1.08 15.69 8.20
N ALA A 83 0.78 16.96 8.42
CA ALA A 83 -0.47 17.56 7.96
C ALA A 83 -0.60 17.42 6.42
N PRO A 84 -1.82 17.28 5.90
CA PRO A 84 -2.05 17.29 4.46
C PRO A 84 -1.47 18.57 3.82
N VAL A 85 -0.72 18.40 2.74
CA VAL A 85 -0.27 19.51 1.90
C VAL A 85 -1.23 19.62 0.71
N PRO A 86 -1.76 20.82 0.38
CA PRO A 86 -2.58 21.00 -0.81
C PRO A 86 -1.81 20.57 -2.07
N LEU A 87 -2.40 19.69 -2.87
CA LEU A 87 -1.91 19.39 -4.22
C LEU A 87 -2.37 20.50 -5.15
N ASN A 88 -1.53 21.52 -5.35
CA ASN A 88 -1.79 22.52 -6.37
C ASN A 88 -1.41 21.93 -7.74
N PRO A 89 -2.35 21.85 -8.70
CA PRO A 89 -2.00 21.44 -10.05
C PRO A 89 -1.00 22.45 -10.60
N LEU A 90 0.14 21.96 -11.07
CA LEU A 90 1.07 22.79 -11.84
C LEU A 90 0.30 23.33 -13.06
N ARG A 91 0.42 24.63 -13.33
CA ARG A 91 -0.07 25.17 -14.60
C ARG A 91 0.60 24.38 -15.72
N PRO A 92 -0.16 23.87 -16.72
CA PRO A 92 0.45 23.30 -17.92
C PRO A 92 1.41 24.32 -18.52
N LEU A 93 2.62 23.89 -18.89
CA LEU A 93 3.49 24.71 -19.72
C LEU A 93 2.79 24.91 -21.07
N ALA A 94 2.67 26.18 -21.49
CA ALA A 94 2.02 26.60 -22.73
C ALA A 94 2.87 26.26 -23.96
#